data_AF-A0A8S0G215-F1
#
_entry.id   AF-A0A8S0G215-F1
#
_cell.length_a   1.000
_cell.length_b   1.000
_cell.length_c   1.000
_cell.angle_alpha   90.00
_cell.angle_beta   90.00
_cell.angle_gamma   90.00
#
_symmetry.space_group_name_H-M   'P 1'
#
loop_
_entity.id
_entity.type
_entity.pdbx_description
1 polymer ?
#
loop_
_entity_poly.entity_id
_entity_poly.type
_entity_poly.pdbx_seq_one_letter_code
_entity_poly.pdbx_strand_id
1 'polypeptide(L)'
;MDFMNLNQTAHGGREFGFIGARMRQQHAVVTGHWQDKQAHERIGSWMRQAVSKQDTRHLKVCRFGDNMREVAVTDGDKVAAQIKFGFSVNTWAVGDLVQVVNSISDGDVNALVDEYESCYTMTPATQIHGEKRQNVLEAARIELGMKRFSTRKPCSRKLEQGGFHAFTTTFEDLHGLKQLPGLAVQRLMQQGYGFAGEGDWKTAALLRIMKVMSTGLQGGTSFMEDYTYHFEKGNDLVLGSHMLEVCPSIAVEEKPILDVQHLGIGGKDDPARLIFNTQTGPAIVASLIDLGDRYRLLVNCIDTVKTPHSLPKLPVANALWRSARASATGSADRFRSVDPCRWRAPYRLQPCAEPQRYAPVRRDARH
;
A
#
# COMPACT_ATOMS: atom_id res chain seq x y z
N MET A 1 -26.59 17.35 46.51
CA MET A 1 -26.11 18.27 45.44
C MET A 1 -24.71 17.89 44.96
N ASP A 2 -23.82 17.40 45.82
CA ASP A 2 -22.42 17.09 45.51
C ASP A 2 -22.20 16.22 44.27
N PHE A 3 -23.00 15.15 44.09
CA PHE A 3 -22.92 14.30 42.90
C PHE A 3 -23.19 15.05 41.59
N MET A 4 -24.23 15.91 41.58
CA MET A 4 -24.58 16.71 40.39
C MET A 4 -23.51 17.76 40.08
N ASN A 5 -22.85 18.31 41.11
CA ASN A 5 -21.74 19.26 40.94
C ASN A 5 -20.46 18.58 40.43
N LEU A 6 -20.26 17.29 40.73
CA LEU A 6 -19.06 16.55 40.33
C LEU A 6 -19.20 15.91 38.94
N ASN A 7 -20.28 15.17 38.69
CA ASN A 7 -20.41 14.25 37.56
C ASN A 7 -21.17 14.86 36.36
N GLN A 8 -20.70 16.03 35.91
CA GLN A 8 -21.46 16.91 35.03
C GLN A 8 -20.96 17.02 33.58
N THR A 9 -20.30 15.97 33.06
CA THR A 9 -19.84 15.93 31.66
C THR A 9 -20.97 16.15 30.64
N ALA A 10 -22.22 15.85 31.01
CA ALA A 10 -23.38 16.03 30.14
C ALA A 10 -23.49 17.45 29.57
N HIS A 11 -23.30 18.50 30.37
CA HIS A 11 -23.25 19.88 29.88
C HIS A 11 -21.82 20.40 29.70
N GLY A 12 -20.86 19.98 30.53
CA GLY A 12 -19.46 20.39 30.38
C GLY A 12 -18.85 19.99 29.03
N GLY A 13 -19.13 18.78 28.55
CA GLY A 13 -18.67 18.31 27.24
C GLY A 13 -19.33 19.03 26.06
N ARG A 14 -20.54 19.57 26.24
CA ARG A 14 -21.24 20.37 25.22
C ARG A 14 -20.60 21.75 25.07
N GLU A 15 -20.25 22.39 26.17
CA GLU A 15 -19.53 23.67 26.16
C GLU A 15 -18.15 23.53 25.49
N PHE A 16 -17.41 22.46 25.80
CA PHE A 16 -16.16 22.15 25.09
C PHE A 16 -16.38 21.91 23.59
N GLY A 17 -17.49 21.25 23.22
CA GLY A 17 -17.88 21.07 21.83
C GLY A 17 -18.12 22.38 21.09
N PHE A 18 -18.73 23.37 21.75
CA PHE A 18 -18.96 24.70 21.19
C PHE A 18 -17.66 25.39 20.80
N ILE A 19 -16.69 25.50 21.72
CA ILE A 19 -15.45 26.23 21.43
C ILE A 19 -14.64 25.59 20.29
N GLY A 20 -14.55 24.26 20.25
CA GLY A 20 -13.89 23.54 19.16
C GLY A 20 -14.55 23.80 17.80
N ALA A 21 -15.88 23.79 17.74
CA ALA A 21 -16.63 24.13 16.53
C ALA A 21 -16.46 25.60 16.13
N ARG A 22 -16.51 26.52 17.10
CA ARG A 22 -16.36 27.96 16.89
C ARG A 22 -14.99 28.34 16.34
N MET A 23 -13.93 27.63 16.77
CA MET A 23 -12.55 27.78 16.29
C MET A 23 -12.25 26.97 15.03
N ARG A 24 -13.20 26.16 14.53
CA ARG A 24 -13.05 25.25 13.38
C ARG A 24 -11.89 24.25 13.55
N GLN A 25 -11.67 23.79 14.78
CA GLN A 25 -10.68 22.75 15.08
C GLN A 25 -11.25 21.35 14.84
N GLN A 26 -10.39 20.40 14.50
CA GLN A 26 -10.79 19.00 14.31
C GLN A 26 -10.74 18.25 15.64
N HIS A 27 -11.84 18.26 16.37
CA HIS A 27 -12.02 17.46 17.58
C HIS A 27 -12.81 16.18 17.26
N ALA A 28 -12.14 15.02 17.35
CA ALA A 28 -12.83 13.74 17.30
C ALA A 28 -13.60 13.52 18.62
N VAL A 29 -14.83 13.00 18.53
CA VAL A 29 -15.70 12.81 19.69
C VAL A 29 -16.17 11.36 19.76
N VAL A 30 -15.91 10.73 20.92
CA VAL A 30 -16.43 9.41 21.27
C VAL A 30 -17.23 9.56 22.56
N THR A 31 -18.50 9.16 22.52
CA THR A 31 -19.40 9.16 23.67
C THR A 31 -19.68 7.71 24.05
N GLY A 32 -19.58 7.39 25.35
CA GLY A 32 -19.83 6.07 25.91
C GLY A 32 -19.36 6.03 27.37
N HIS A 33 -19.76 4.99 28.11
CA HIS A 33 -19.16 4.73 29.43
C HIS A 33 -17.69 4.33 29.26
N TRP A 34 -16.81 4.68 30.19
CA TRP A 34 -15.37 4.42 30.05
C TRP A 34 -15.00 2.93 30.05
N GLN A 35 -15.90 2.04 30.48
CA GLN A 35 -15.74 0.58 30.39
C GLN A 35 -16.40 -0.03 29.13
N ASP A 36 -17.04 0.77 28.29
CA ASP A 36 -17.65 0.28 27.05
C ASP A 36 -16.57 -0.11 26.03
N LYS A 37 -16.59 -1.38 25.61
CA LYS A 37 -15.66 -1.92 24.62
C LYS A 37 -15.76 -1.20 23.27
N GLN A 38 -16.96 -0.76 22.86
CA GLN A 38 -17.12 -0.01 21.61
C GLN A 38 -16.46 1.37 21.68
N ALA A 39 -16.45 1.99 22.86
CA ALA A 39 -15.72 3.25 23.08
C ALA A 39 -14.20 3.02 22.99
N HIS A 40 -13.69 1.93 23.57
CA HIS A 40 -12.27 1.56 23.47
C HIS A 40 -11.83 1.36 22.02
N GLU A 41 -12.60 0.63 21.22
CA GLU A 41 -12.30 0.40 19.80
C GLU A 41 -12.23 1.71 19.00
N ARG A 42 -13.19 2.62 19.22
CA ARG A 42 -13.22 3.93 18.53
C ARG A 42 -12.05 4.82 18.96
N ILE A 43 -11.70 4.83 20.25
CA ILE A 43 -10.55 5.57 20.77
C ILE A 43 -9.25 4.98 20.21
N GLY A 44 -9.09 3.65 20.22
CA GLY A 44 -7.93 2.96 19.66
C GLY A 44 -7.75 3.21 18.16
N SER A 45 -8.85 3.24 17.40
CA SER A 45 -8.84 3.62 15.98
C SER A 45 -8.32 5.06 15.78
N TRP A 46 -8.76 6.00 16.61
CA TRP A 46 -8.25 7.38 16.58
C TRP A 46 -6.77 7.48 16.97
N MET A 47 -6.34 6.76 18.00
CA MET A 47 -4.93 6.72 18.45
C MET A 47 -4.01 6.24 17.31
N ARG A 48 -4.43 5.23 16.55
CA ARG A 48 -3.71 4.72 15.37
C ARG A 48 -3.53 5.81 14.30
N GLN A 49 -4.55 6.62 14.03
CA GLN A 49 -4.44 7.77 13.12
C GLN A 49 -3.50 8.85 13.68
N ALA A 50 -3.54 9.11 14.99
CA ALA A 50 -2.67 10.07 15.64
C ALA A 50 -1.18 9.67 15.54
N VAL A 51 -0.87 8.38 15.74
CA VAL A 51 0.48 7.82 15.55
C VAL A 51 0.91 7.93 14.09
N SER A 52 0.05 7.52 13.15
CA SER A 52 0.33 7.63 11.71
C SER A 52 0.63 9.07 11.28
N LYS A 53 -0.11 10.05 11.82
CA LYS A 53 0.16 11.48 11.57
C LYS A 53 1.54 11.92 12.04
N GLN A 54 2.06 11.38 13.15
CA GLN A 54 3.41 11.70 13.63
C GLN A 54 4.51 10.98 12.83
N ASP A 55 4.33 9.71 12.49
CA ASP A 55 5.27 8.96 11.64
C ASP A 55 5.40 9.63 10.26
N THR A 56 4.28 10.04 9.66
CA THR A 56 4.24 10.72 8.35
C THR A 56 5.08 12.00 8.34
N ARG A 57 5.17 12.74 9.46
CA ARG A 57 6.00 13.96 9.57
C ARG A 57 7.50 13.69 9.48
N HIS A 58 7.93 12.44 9.66
CA HIS A 58 9.33 12.02 9.58
C HIS A 58 9.61 11.11 8.38
N LEU A 59 8.58 10.82 7.58
CA LEU A 59 8.68 9.95 6.41
C LEU A 59 9.57 10.62 5.35
N LYS A 60 10.51 9.83 4.83
CA LYS A 60 11.41 10.22 3.75
C LYS A 60 11.26 9.27 2.57
N VAL A 61 10.93 9.82 1.42
CA VAL A 61 10.85 9.11 0.13
C VAL A 61 12.14 9.35 -0.65
N CYS A 62 12.79 8.27 -1.06
CA CYS A 62 13.94 8.28 -1.96
C CYS A 62 13.51 7.87 -3.37
N ARG A 63 13.63 8.77 -4.34
CA ARG A 63 13.35 8.43 -5.74
C ARG A 63 14.65 8.05 -6.44
N PHE A 64 14.66 6.92 -7.14
CA PHE A 64 15.74 6.55 -8.07
C PHE A 64 15.26 6.86 -9.49
N GLY A 65 15.73 7.98 -10.05
CA GLY A 65 15.21 8.56 -11.28
C GLY A 65 13.99 9.46 -11.07
N ASP A 66 13.41 9.92 -12.18
CA ASP A 66 12.24 10.81 -12.19
C ASP A 66 10.94 10.06 -12.53
N ASN A 67 9.83 10.80 -12.69
CA ASN A 67 8.58 10.27 -13.20
C ASN A 67 8.79 9.66 -14.59
N MET A 68 8.02 8.62 -14.93
CA MET A 68 7.90 8.20 -16.33
C MET A 68 7.47 9.40 -17.19
N ARG A 69 8.14 9.59 -18.32
CA ARG A 69 7.88 10.71 -19.24
C ARG A 69 6.41 10.73 -19.67
N GLU A 70 5.88 11.94 -19.79
CA GLU A 70 4.51 12.22 -20.22
C GLU A 70 3.39 11.68 -19.29
N VAL A 71 3.73 11.22 -18.07
CA VAL A 71 2.74 10.75 -17.09
C VAL A 71 2.31 11.89 -16.15
N ALA A 72 1.01 12.18 -16.11
CA ALA A 72 0.47 13.27 -15.30
C ALA A 72 0.21 12.89 -13.83
N VAL A 73 -0.50 11.78 -13.58
CA VAL A 73 -1.05 11.47 -12.23
C VAL A 73 0.03 11.21 -11.18
N THR A 74 1.21 10.75 -11.59
CA THR A 74 2.33 10.44 -10.69
C THR A 74 3.18 11.69 -10.38
N ASP A 75 3.01 12.78 -11.13
CA ASP A 75 3.64 14.08 -10.88
C ASP A 75 2.84 14.90 -9.84
N GLY A 76 3.34 16.06 -9.43
CA GLY A 76 2.68 16.97 -8.51
C GLY A 76 3.67 17.78 -7.67
N ASP A 77 3.12 18.62 -6.79
CA ASP A 77 3.93 19.55 -6.00
C ASP A 77 4.47 18.87 -4.72
N LYS A 78 5.77 18.53 -4.74
CA LYS A 78 6.48 17.92 -3.61
C LYS A 78 6.60 18.88 -2.41
N VAL A 79 6.69 20.19 -2.66
CA VAL A 79 6.75 21.23 -1.61
C VAL A 79 5.40 21.33 -0.91
N ALA A 80 4.31 21.40 -1.68
CA ALA A 80 2.95 21.40 -1.13
C ALA A 80 2.68 20.13 -0.30
N ALA A 81 3.14 18.96 -0.76
CA ALA A 81 2.99 17.70 -0.03
C ALA A 81 3.74 17.73 1.30
N GLN A 82 4.97 18.26 1.31
CA GLN A 82 5.76 18.41 2.53
C GLN A 82 5.14 19.41 3.51
N ILE A 83 4.61 20.55 3.05
CA ILE A 83 3.86 21.48 3.91
C ILE A 83 2.64 20.77 4.52
N LYS A 84 1.86 20.11 3.66
CA LYS A 84 0.58 19.50 4.04
C LYS A 84 0.75 18.32 5.00
N PHE A 85 1.57 17.34 4.62
CA PHE A 85 1.70 16.05 5.28
C PHE A 85 3.00 15.92 6.07
N GLY A 86 4.06 16.59 5.64
CA GLY A 86 5.39 16.61 6.29
C GLY A 86 6.37 15.56 5.80
N PHE A 87 5.94 14.64 4.93
CA PHE A 87 6.90 13.73 4.31
C PHE A 87 7.77 14.48 3.30
N SER A 88 9.04 14.12 3.22
CA SER A 88 9.99 14.68 2.26
C SER A 88 10.17 13.74 1.07
N VAL A 89 10.33 14.31 -0.12
CA VAL A 89 10.52 13.57 -1.36
C VAL A 89 11.71 14.16 -2.09
N ASN A 90 12.78 13.39 -2.21
CA ASN A 90 13.99 13.82 -2.92
C ASN A 90 14.47 12.69 -3.84
N THR A 91 15.23 13.06 -4.86
CA THR A 91 15.75 12.13 -5.87
C THR A 91 17.24 11.94 -5.69
N TRP A 92 17.69 10.69 -5.74
CA TRP A 92 19.08 10.29 -5.85
C TRP A 92 19.32 9.71 -7.24
N ALA A 93 20.52 9.93 -7.78
CA ALA A 93 20.87 9.39 -9.08
C ALA A 93 20.88 7.86 -9.02
N VAL A 94 20.41 7.20 -10.10
CA VAL A 94 20.49 5.73 -10.20
C VAL A 94 21.94 5.25 -10.07
N GLY A 95 22.90 6.05 -10.55
CA GLY A 95 24.34 5.80 -10.36
C GLY A 95 24.78 5.68 -8.90
N ASP A 96 24.18 6.44 -7.97
CA ASP A 96 24.50 6.35 -6.54
C ASP A 96 24.03 5.01 -5.97
N LEU A 97 22.85 4.54 -6.38
CA LEU A 97 22.36 3.21 -6.03
C LEU A 97 23.26 2.12 -6.61
N VAL A 98 23.67 2.25 -7.87
CA VAL A 98 24.56 1.30 -8.55
C VAL A 98 25.87 1.15 -7.81
N GLN A 99 26.47 2.23 -7.31
CA GLN A 99 27.69 2.16 -6.50
C GLN A 99 27.49 1.28 -5.25
N VAL A 100 26.35 1.40 -4.57
CA VAL A 100 26.06 0.59 -3.38
C VAL A 100 25.78 -0.87 -3.76
N VAL A 101 24.99 -1.12 -4.81
CA VAL A 101 24.72 -2.47 -5.33
C VAL A 101 26.01 -3.20 -5.70
N ASN A 102 26.92 -2.53 -6.41
CA ASN A 102 28.21 -3.09 -6.81
C ASN A 102 29.18 -3.31 -5.63
N SER A 103 28.93 -2.67 -4.48
CA SER A 103 29.75 -2.84 -3.26
C SER A 103 29.31 -3.98 -2.34
N ILE A 104 28.20 -4.65 -2.66
CA ILE A 104 27.71 -5.78 -1.85
C ILE A 104 28.63 -6.99 -2.05
N SER A 105 28.96 -7.68 -0.95
CA SER A 105 29.83 -8.85 -1.00
C SER A 105 29.10 -10.08 -1.54
N ASP A 106 29.81 -10.97 -2.22
CA ASP A 106 29.23 -12.22 -2.73
C ASP A 106 28.75 -13.14 -1.59
N GLY A 107 29.39 -13.07 -0.43
CA GLY A 107 28.95 -13.79 0.76
C GLY A 107 27.57 -13.36 1.24
N ASP A 108 27.31 -12.04 1.31
CA ASP A 108 26.00 -11.52 1.67
C ASP A 108 24.92 -11.89 0.63
N VAL A 109 25.28 -11.84 -0.66
CA VAL A 109 24.39 -12.25 -1.76
C VAL A 109 24.00 -13.72 -1.61
N ASN A 110 24.97 -14.61 -1.43
CA ASN A 110 24.72 -16.04 -1.27
C ASN A 110 23.84 -16.33 -0.05
N ALA A 111 24.13 -15.69 1.10
CA ALA A 111 23.33 -15.86 2.30
C ALA A 111 21.87 -15.42 2.12
N LEU A 112 21.62 -14.32 1.38
CA LEU A 112 20.26 -13.90 1.07
C LEU A 112 19.56 -14.87 0.10
N VAL A 113 20.28 -15.47 -0.83
CA VAL A 113 19.71 -16.49 -1.71
C VAL A 113 19.39 -17.78 -0.97
N ASP A 114 20.19 -18.18 0.03
CA ASP A 114 19.84 -19.29 0.93
C ASP A 114 18.52 -19.01 1.68
N GLU A 115 18.30 -17.75 2.07
CA GLU A 115 17.01 -17.33 2.63
C GLU A 115 15.88 -17.47 1.59
N TYR A 116 16.10 -17.12 0.31
CA TYR A 116 15.11 -17.30 -0.75
C TYR A 116 14.72 -18.77 -0.93
N GLU A 117 15.68 -19.70 -0.94
CA GLU A 117 15.43 -21.15 -1.02
C GLU A 117 14.57 -21.64 0.15
N SER A 118 14.77 -21.04 1.34
CA SER A 118 13.98 -21.39 2.54
C SER A 118 12.56 -20.81 2.49
N CYS A 119 12.39 -19.61 1.94
CA CYS A 119 11.13 -18.85 1.97
C CYS A 119 10.20 -19.15 0.78
N TYR A 120 10.75 -19.57 -0.36
CA TYR A 120 10.01 -19.60 -1.63
C TYR A 120 10.07 -20.94 -2.33
N THR A 121 9.15 -21.14 -3.26
CA THR A 121 9.19 -22.27 -4.20
C THR A 121 10.00 -21.84 -5.42
N MET A 122 11.24 -22.30 -5.52
CA MET A 122 12.13 -22.00 -6.65
C MET A 122 11.75 -22.84 -7.87
N THR A 123 11.51 -22.19 -9.02
CA THR A 123 11.33 -22.90 -10.30
C THR A 123 12.61 -23.61 -10.74
N PRO A 124 12.55 -24.64 -11.61
CA PRO A 124 13.75 -25.33 -12.08
C PRO A 124 14.81 -24.40 -12.70
N ALA A 125 14.38 -23.32 -13.36
CA ALA A 125 15.27 -22.32 -13.94
C ALA A 125 16.01 -21.46 -12.89
N THR A 126 15.48 -21.35 -11.67
CA THR A 126 16.01 -20.48 -10.59
C THR A 126 16.79 -21.23 -9.52
N GLN A 127 16.68 -22.56 -9.48
CA GLN A 127 17.44 -23.46 -8.60
C GLN A 127 18.94 -23.45 -8.90
N ILE A 128 19.73 -24.10 -8.03
CA ILE A 128 21.16 -24.36 -8.28
C ILE A 128 21.30 -25.14 -9.60
N HIS A 129 22.21 -24.68 -10.47
CA HIS A 129 22.38 -25.15 -11.86
C HIS A 129 21.24 -24.80 -12.84
N GLY A 130 20.22 -24.05 -12.42
CA GLY A 130 19.20 -23.51 -13.31
C GLY A 130 19.73 -22.40 -14.23
N GLU A 131 19.19 -22.32 -15.45
CA GLU A 131 19.64 -21.39 -16.51
C GLU A 131 19.57 -19.91 -16.11
N LYS A 132 18.71 -19.56 -15.14
CA LYS A 132 18.47 -18.19 -14.66
C LYS A 132 18.94 -17.98 -13.22
N ARG A 133 19.78 -18.87 -12.69
CA ARG A 133 20.35 -18.73 -11.33
C ARG A 133 21.09 -17.41 -11.14
N GLN A 134 21.84 -16.96 -12.15
CA GLN A 134 22.57 -15.70 -12.07
C GLN A 134 21.63 -14.50 -11.88
N ASN A 135 20.45 -14.48 -12.54
CA ASN A 135 19.46 -13.42 -12.39
C ASN A 135 18.92 -13.32 -10.96
N VAL A 136 18.82 -14.46 -10.26
CA VAL A 136 18.43 -14.50 -8.84
C VAL A 136 19.53 -13.89 -7.95
N LEU A 137 20.80 -14.20 -8.23
CA LEU A 137 21.94 -13.61 -7.52
C LEU A 137 22.01 -12.10 -7.73
N GLU A 138 21.79 -11.63 -8.97
CA GLU A 138 21.69 -10.18 -9.26
C GLU A 138 20.49 -9.54 -8.54
N ALA A 139 19.36 -10.25 -8.42
CA ALA A 139 18.20 -9.75 -7.67
C ALA A 139 18.51 -9.57 -6.19
N ALA A 140 19.20 -10.54 -5.58
CA ALA A 140 19.67 -10.46 -4.20
C ALA A 140 20.68 -9.32 -4.01
N ARG A 141 21.61 -9.12 -4.95
CA ARG A 141 22.56 -8.00 -4.90
C ARG A 141 21.85 -6.65 -4.93
N ILE A 142 20.84 -6.50 -5.81
CA ILE A 142 20.00 -5.31 -5.88
C ILE A 142 19.23 -5.10 -4.56
N GLU A 143 18.61 -6.14 -4.00
CA GLU A 143 17.88 -6.05 -2.72
C GLU A 143 18.79 -5.53 -1.60
N LEU A 144 19.96 -6.15 -1.43
CA LEU A 144 20.93 -5.76 -0.41
C LEU A 144 21.45 -4.34 -0.63
N GLY A 145 21.72 -3.95 -1.87
CA GLY A 145 22.14 -2.60 -2.23
C GLY A 145 21.08 -1.56 -1.88
N MET A 146 19.83 -1.78 -2.31
CA MET A 146 18.70 -0.90 -2.01
C MET A 146 18.42 -0.81 -0.51
N LYS A 147 18.45 -1.95 0.20
CA LYS A 147 18.27 -2.01 1.66
C LYS A 147 19.38 -1.24 2.37
N ARG A 148 20.64 -1.44 1.97
CA ARG A 148 21.80 -0.75 2.54
C ARG A 148 21.84 0.75 2.25
N PHE A 149 21.32 1.18 1.10
CA PHE A 149 21.15 2.59 0.77
C PHE A 149 20.08 3.24 1.66
N SER A 150 19.00 2.50 1.92
CA SER A 150 17.83 2.97 2.66
C SER A 150 18.02 3.00 4.18
N THR A 151 18.74 2.03 4.74
CA THR A 151 18.99 1.96 6.19
C THR A 151 19.90 3.08 6.66
N ARG A 152 19.72 3.53 7.91
CA ARG A 152 20.55 4.53 8.56
C ARG A 152 21.74 3.83 9.25
N LYS A 153 22.97 4.26 8.98
CA LYS A 153 24.14 3.81 9.76
C LYS A 153 24.26 4.65 11.03
N PRO A 154 24.45 4.04 12.21
CA PRO A 154 24.63 4.78 13.45
C PRO A 154 25.95 5.57 13.57
N CYS A 155 26.91 5.40 12.66
CA CYS A 155 28.25 5.97 12.87
C CYS A 155 29.05 6.12 11.56
N SER A 156 29.20 7.35 11.05
CA SER A 156 30.49 7.94 10.64
C SER A 156 30.23 9.29 9.97
N ARG A 157 31.04 10.30 10.31
CA ARG A 157 30.93 11.70 9.89
C ARG A 157 31.15 11.96 8.38
N LYS A 158 31.08 10.98 7.48
CA LYS A 158 31.39 11.20 6.06
C LYS A 158 30.45 10.64 5.00
N LEU A 159 29.50 9.74 5.31
CA LEU A 159 28.47 9.32 4.34
C LEU A 159 27.17 8.95 5.08
N GLU A 160 26.16 9.82 4.99
CA GLU A 160 24.84 9.62 5.61
C GLU A 160 24.04 8.60 4.82
N GLN A 161 23.93 7.39 5.39
CA GLN A 161 22.95 6.40 4.99
C GLN A 161 21.55 6.92 5.34
N GLY A 162 20.63 6.97 4.36
CA GLY A 162 19.62 8.04 4.26
C GLY A 162 18.42 7.99 5.21
N GLY A 163 18.18 6.85 5.88
CA GLY A 163 17.03 6.66 6.76
C GLY A 163 15.71 6.84 6.01
N PHE A 164 15.61 6.20 4.84
CA PHE A 164 14.42 6.24 3.98
C PHE A 164 13.38 5.24 4.43
N HIS A 165 12.11 5.59 4.22
CA HIS A 165 10.96 4.79 4.64
C HIS A 165 10.16 4.30 3.43
N ALA A 166 10.30 4.98 2.30
CA ALA A 166 9.70 4.62 1.03
C ALA A 166 10.64 4.99 -0.12
N PHE A 167 10.44 4.38 -1.27
CA PHE A 167 11.21 4.70 -2.46
C PHE A 167 10.40 4.49 -3.74
N THR A 168 10.90 5.01 -4.86
CA THR A 168 10.36 4.76 -6.20
C THR A 168 11.47 4.33 -7.14
N THR A 169 11.12 3.62 -8.19
CA THR A 169 12.00 3.31 -9.34
C THR A 169 11.37 3.86 -10.61
N THR A 170 12.13 3.93 -11.69
CA THR A 170 11.60 4.16 -13.04
C THR A 170 12.31 3.23 -14.01
N PHE A 171 11.58 2.54 -14.88
CA PHE A 171 12.20 1.67 -15.88
C PHE A 171 12.89 2.46 -17.00
N GLU A 172 12.64 3.77 -17.11
CA GLU A 172 13.24 4.64 -18.11
C GLU A 172 14.66 5.10 -17.74
N ASP A 173 15.09 4.90 -16.49
CA ASP A 173 16.46 5.14 -16.02
C ASP A 173 16.94 3.95 -15.17
N LEU A 174 17.65 3.04 -15.81
CA LEU A 174 18.25 1.86 -15.19
C LEU A 174 19.75 1.76 -15.51
N HIS A 175 20.40 2.89 -15.82
CA HIS A 175 21.81 2.88 -16.21
C HIS A 175 22.68 2.32 -15.08
N GLY A 176 23.50 1.31 -15.40
CA GLY A 176 24.35 0.61 -14.43
C GLY A 176 23.67 -0.52 -13.64
N LEU A 177 22.33 -0.61 -13.62
CA LEU A 177 21.62 -1.77 -13.05
C LEU A 177 21.48 -2.89 -14.09
N LYS A 178 21.62 -4.14 -13.63
CA LYS A 178 21.50 -5.35 -14.46
C LYS A 178 20.06 -5.65 -14.88
N GLN A 179 19.12 -5.50 -13.95
CA GLN A 179 17.70 -5.76 -14.14
C GLN A 179 16.85 -4.74 -13.37
N LEU A 180 15.59 -4.60 -13.79
CA LEU A 180 14.61 -3.79 -13.04
C LEU A 180 14.38 -4.41 -11.64
N PRO A 181 14.35 -3.63 -10.55
CA PRO A 181 14.11 -4.16 -9.21
C PRO A 181 12.69 -4.76 -9.05
N GLY A 182 12.56 -6.09 -9.19
CA GLY A 182 11.31 -6.83 -8.95
C GLY A 182 11.25 -7.44 -7.55
N LEU A 183 11.83 -8.64 -7.41
CA LEU A 183 11.93 -9.39 -6.15
C LEU A 183 12.39 -8.53 -4.96
N ALA A 184 13.44 -7.74 -5.19
CA ALA A 184 13.99 -6.80 -4.20
C ALA A 184 12.92 -5.87 -3.62
N VAL A 185 12.08 -5.31 -4.49
CA VAL A 185 11.03 -4.37 -4.10
C VAL A 185 9.88 -5.08 -3.39
N GLN A 186 9.50 -6.27 -3.86
CA GLN A 186 8.47 -7.09 -3.21
C GLN A 186 8.85 -7.39 -1.75
N ARG A 187 10.10 -7.80 -1.52
CA ARG A 187 10.62 -8.12 -0.18
C ARG A 187 10.82 -6.88 0.69
N LEU A 188 11.29 -5.76 0.13
CA LEU A 188 11.34 -4.49 0.87
C LEU A 188 9.95 -4.00 1.28
N MET A 189 8.95 -4.10 0.40
CA MET A 189 7.56 -3.81 0.79
C MET A 189 7.06 -4.73 1.90
N GLN A 190 7.40 -6.02 1.87
CA GLN A 190 7.06 -6.96 2.95
C GLN A 190 7.70 -6.55 4.28
N GLN A 191 8.93 -6.03 4.24
CA GLN A 191 9.65 -5.51 5.40
C GLN A 191 9.13 -4.15 5.91
N GLY A 192 8.11 -3.56 5.26
CA GLY A 192 7.43 -2.35 5.73
C GLY A 192 7.77 -1.08 4.95
N TYR A 193 8.61 -1.15 3.91
CA TYR A 193 8.90 0.00 3.06
C TYR A 193 7.70 0.37 2.18
N GLY A 194 7.50 1.67 1.95
CA GLY A 194 6.60 2.15 0.90
C GLY A 194 7.27 2.08 -0.47
N PHE A 195 6.47 1.78 -1.49
CA PHE A 195 6.93 1.72 -2.88
C PHE A 195 5.77 2.02 -3.83
N ALA A 196 6.10 2.61 -4.96
CA ALA A 196 5.29 2.60 -6.18
C ALA A 196 6.23 2.77 -7.39
N GLY A 197 5.79 2.25 -8.53
CA GLY A 197 6.55 2.29 -9.78
C GLY A 197 6.63 3.69 -10.38
N GLU A 198 7.40 3.80 -11.46
CA GLU A 198 7.41 4.92 -12.42
C GLU A 198 7.58 6.31 -11.79
N GLY A 199 8.33 6.40 -10.69
CA GLY A 199 8.58 7.64 -9.96
C GLY A 199 7.41 8.16 -9.12
N ASP A 200 6.35 7.36 -8.88
CA ASP A 200 5.16 7.75 -8.13
C ASP A 200 5.40 7.86 -6.61
N TRP A 201 5.92 9.02 -6.23
CA TRP A 201 6.23 9.33 -4.84
C TRP A 201 4.99 9.49 -3.95
N LYS A 202 3.81 9.80 -4.52
CA LYS A 202 2.57 9.96 -3.74
C LYS A 202 2.08 8.60 -3.27
N THR A 203 2.03 7.62 -4.17
CA THR A 203 1.62 6.26 -3.83
C THR A 203 2.66 5.56 -2.97
N ALA A 204 3.96 5.77 -3.21
CA ALA A 204 5.03 5.24 -2.35
C ALA A 204 4.90 5.73 -0.90
N ALA A 205 4.66 7.03 -0.71
CA ALA A 205 4.39 7.59 0.61
C ALA A 205 3.10 7.01 1.22
N LEU A 206 2.01 6.97 0.45
CA LEU A 206 0.72 6.43 0.91
C LEU A 206 0.83 4.98 1.36
N LEU A 207 1.57 4.14 0.63
CA LEU A 207 1.79 2.74 1.00
C LEU A 207 2.51 2.63 2.35
N ARG A 208 3.58 3.41 2.58
CA ARG A 208 4.28 3.44 3.86
C ARG A 208 3.36 3.89 5.00
N ILE A 209 2.58 4.94 4.78
CA ILE A 209 1.61 5.47 5.76
C ILE A 209 0.59 4.38 6.13
N MET A 210 0.03 3.69 5.14
CA MET A 210 -0.96 2.63 5.36
C MET A 210 -0.36 1.39 6.03
N LYS A 211 0.89 1.01 5.71
CA LYS A 211 1.61 -0.08 6.40
C LYS A 211 1.86 0.22 7.88
N VAL A 212 2.24 1.46 8.21
CA VAL A 212 2.37 1.87 9.61
C VAL A 212 1.00 1.87 10.28
N MET A 213 -0.01 2.39 9.60
CA MET A 213 -1.38 2.41 10.09
C MET A 213 -1.92 0.99 10.35
N SER A 214 -1.55 -0.03 9.57
CA SER A 214 -2.02 -1.40 9.76
C SER A 214 -1.22 -2.23 10.77
N THR A 215 -0.23 -1.66 11.45
CA THR A 215 0.61 -2.39 12.42
C THR A 215 -0.23 -3.05 13.53
N GLY A 216 -0.07 -4.36 13.72
CA GLY A 216 -0.83 -5.14 14.71
C GLY A 216 -2.27 -5.47 14.30
N LEU A 217 -2.67 -5.18 13.07
CA LEU A 217 -3.92 -5.68 12.47
C LEU A 217 -3.65 -6.92 11.63
N GLN A 218 -4.66 -7.78 11.48
CA GLN A 218 -4.62 -8.89 10.54
C GLN A 218 -4.86 -8.39 9.11
N GLY A 219 -4.17 -8.99 8.15
CA GLY A 219 -4.25 -8.65 6.72
C GLY A 219 -3.00 -7.93 6.19
N GLY A 220 -2.85 -7.95 4.86
CA GLY A 220 -1.73 -7.33 4.16
C GLY A 220 -2.01 -5.92 3.64
N THR A 221 -0.99 -5.26 3.12
CA THR A 221 -1.11 -3.96 2.42
C THR A 221 -0.03 -3.89 1.33
N SER A 222 -0.44 -3.64 0.10
CA SER A 222 0.44 -3.67 -1.08
C SER A 222 0.26 -2.43 -1.95
N PHE A 223 1.30 -2.10 -2.71
CA PHE A 223 1.15 -1.37 -3.98
C PHE A 223 0.30 -2.20 -4.95
N MET A 224 -0.51 -1.54 -5.77
CA MET A 224 -1.42 -2.20 -6.71
C MET A 224 -1.83 -1.24 -7.82
N GLU A 225 -2.00 -1.79 -9.02
CA GLU A 225 -2.59 -1.11 -10.17
C GLU A 225 -3.70 -1.99 -10.77
N ASP A 226 -4.80 -1.39 -11.21
CA ASP A 226 -5.85 -2.07 -11.99
C ASP A 226 -5.30 -2.44 -13.38
N TYR A 227 -5.08 -3.73 -13.66
CA TYR A 227 -4.43 -4.18 -14.91
C TYR A 227 -5.39 -4.51 -16.03
N THR A 228 -6.44 -5.28 -15.75
CA THR A 228 -7.42 -5.70 -16.75
C THR A 228 -8.77 -6.07 -16.12
N TYR A 229 -9.78 -6.23 -16.96
CA TYR A 229 -11.17 -6.47 -16.55
C TYR A 229 -11.72 -7.79 -17.09
N HIS A 230 -12.56 -8.43 -16.30
CA HIS A 230 -13.44 -9.53 -16.72
C HIS A 230 -14.87 -9.02 -16.69
N PHE A 231 -15.51 -8.89 -17.85
CA PHE A 231 -16.89 -8.45 -17.96
C PHE A 231 -17.80 -9.64 -18.21
N GLU A 232 -18.59 -9.98 -17.21
CA GLU A 232 -19.56 -11.07 -17.25
C GLU A 232 -20.78 -10.62 -16.45
N LYS A 233 -21.97 -10.79 -17.02
CA LYS A 233 -23.21 -10.31 -16.40
C LYS A 233 -23.37 -10.87 -14.98
N GLY A 234 -23.29 -9.99 -13.97
CA GLY A 234 -23.39 -10.35 -12.55
C GLY A 234 -22.07 -10.81 -11.90
N ASN A 235 -20.96 -10.77 -12.64
CA ASN A 235 -19.63 -11.20 -12.22
C ASN A 235 -18.52 -10.31 -12.81
N ASP A 236 -18.72 -8.99 -12.82
CA ASP A 236 -17.67 -8.07 -13.26
C ASP A 236 -16.51 -8.04 -12.25
N LEU A 237 -15.29 -8.34 -12.72
CA LEU A 237 -14.08 -8.42 -11.90
C LEU A 237 -12.99 -7.48 -12.42
N VAL A 238 -12.11 -7.07 -11.52
CA VAL A 238 -10.85 -6.40 -11.83
C VAL A 238 -9.69 -7.30 -11.42
N LEU A 239 -8.76 -7.52 -12.33
CA LEU A 239 -7.46 -8.11 -12.02
C LEU A 239 -6.44 -6.99 -11.87
N GLY A 240 -5.90 -6.84 -10.66
CA GLY A 240 -4.78 -5.95 -10.38
C GLY A 240 -3.46 -6.69 -10.26
N SER A 241 -2.39 -5.99 -10.60
CA SER A 241 -1.00 -6.47 -10.55
C SER A 241 -0.05 -5.27 -10.60
N HIS A 242 1.22 -5.55 -10.90
CA HIS A 242 2.20 -4.61 -11.43
C HIS A 242 3.19 -5.36 -12.33
N MET A 243 4.11 -4.67 -13.00
CA MET A 243 5.07 -5.33 -13.91
C MET A 243 5.90 -6.39 -13.18
N LEU A 244 6.21 -6.15 -11.90
CA LEU A 244 6.88 -7.09 -10.99
C LEU A 244 6.38 -6.96 -9.53
N GLU A 245 6.10 -5.73 -9.09
CA GLU A 245 6.24 -5.29 -7.71
C GLU A 245 4.95 -5.39 -6.89
N VAL A 246 4.42 -6.61 -6.73
CA VAL A 246 3.28 -6.87 -5.82
C VAL A 246 3.81 -7.43 -4.50
N CYS A 247 3.40 -6.84 -3.37
CA CYS A 247 3.93 -7.22 -2.05
C CYS A 247 3.34 -8.55 -1.57
N PRO A 248 4.16 -9.55 -1.18
CA PRO A 248 3.68 -10.84 -0.70
C PRO A 248 2.94 -10.80 0.65
N SER A 249 2.82 -9.64 1.30
CA SER A 249 1.97 -9.49 2.50
C SER A 249 0.49 -9.80 2.27
N ILE A 250 0.04 -9.78 1.01
CA ILE A 250 -1.34 -10.11 0.63
C ILE A 250 -1.47 -11.53 0.04
N ALA A 251 -0.37 -12.30 -0.04
CA ALA A 251 -0.35 -13.64 -0.63
C ALA A 251 -1.19 -14.63 0.17
N VAL A 252 -1.85 -15.56 -0.53
CA VAL A 252 -2.56 -16.69 0.10
C VAL A 252 -1.64 -17.88 0.32
N GLU A 253 -0.68 -18.11 -0.57
CA GLU A 253 0.29 -19.19 -0.46
C GLU A 253 1.35 -18.88 0.61
N GLU A 254 1.70 -19.88 1.43
CA GLU A 254 2.77 -19.75 2.43
C GLU A 254 4.12 -19.47 1.77
N LYS A 255 4.40 -20.14 0.64
CA LYS A 255 5.62 -19.97 -0.15
C LYS A 255 5.29 -19.55 -1.59
N PRO A 256 5.29 -18.24 -1.89
CA PRO A 256 5.22 -17.74 -3.25
C PRO A 256 6.24 -18.41 -4.18
N ILE A 257 5.93 -18.48 -5.47
CA ILE A 257 6.85 -18.99 -6.49
C ILE A 257 7.86 -17.90 -6.82
N LEU A 258 9.15 -18.21 -6.75
CA LEU A 258 10.20 -17.33 -7.24
C LEU A 258 10.59 -17.77 -8.65
N ASP A 259 10.40 -16.87 -9.62
CA ASP A 259 10.66 -17.17 -11.03
C ASP A 259 11.35 -16.00 -11.75
N VAL A 260 11.98 -16.31 -12.88
CA VAL A 260 12.67 -15.35 -13.75
C VAL A 260 12.11 -15.50 -15.15
N GLN A 261 11.52 -14.43 -15.68
CA GLN A 261 10.96 -14.41 -17.03
C GLN A 261 11.25 -13.09 -17.74
N HIS A 262 11.12 -13.11 -19.06
CA HIS A 262 11.41 -11.96 -19.90
C HIS A 262 10.54 -10.74 -19.57
N LEU A 263 11.19 -9.57 -19.52
CA LEU A 263 10.55 -8.26 -19.44
C LEU A 263 11.20 -7.33 -20.46
N GLY A 264 10.49 -7.01 -21.54
CA GLY A 264 10.99 -6.06 -22.56
C GLY A 264 11.03 -4.60 -22.07
N ILE A 265 10.19 -4.25 -21.09
CA ILE A 265 10.11 -2.90 -20.52
C ILE A 265 11.41 -2.59 -19.77
N GLY A 266 12.06 -1.48 -20.12
CA GLY A 266 13.35 -1.05 -19.56
C GLY A 266 14.58 -1.65 -20.25
N GLY A 267 14.42 -2.65 -21.12
CA GLY A 267 15.51 -3.19 -21.97
C GLY A 267 16.69 -3.78 -21.18
N LYS A 268 16.39 -4.51 -20.10
CA LYS A 268 17.39 -5.11 -19.19
C LYS A 268 17.32 -6.64 -19.17
N ASP A 269 18.21 -7.24 -18.39
CA ASP A 269 18.21 -8.69 -18.15
C ASP A 269 16.88 -9.12 -17.50
N ASP A 270 16.46 -10.38 -17.75
CA ASP A 270 15.21 -10.93 -17.24
C ASP A 270 15.14 -10.87 -15.70
N PRO A 271 14.20 -10.12 -15.10
CA PRO A 271 14.16 -9.91 -13.66
C PRO A 271 13.52 -11.07 -12.89
N ALA A 272 14.04 -11.36 -11.70
CA ALA A 272 13.40 -12.25 -10.74
C ALA A 272 12.18 -11.57 -10.08
N ARG A 273 11.11 -12.35 -9.83
CA ARG A 273 9.90 -11.91 -9.12
C ARG A 273 9.28 -13.04 -8.28
N LEU A 274 8.40 -12.65 -7.36
CA LEU A 274 7.47 -13.55 -6.67
C LEU A 274 6.12 -13.57 -7.39
N ILE A 275 5.60 -14.78 -7.62
CA ILE A 275 4.30 -15.06 -8.23
C ILE A 275 3.42 -15.76 -7.17
N PHE A 276 2.23 -15.22 -6.94
CA PHE A 276 1.27 -15.70 -5.95
C PHE A 276 -0.14 -15.18 -6.23
N ASN A 277 -1.15 -15.72 -5.57
CA ASN A 277 -2.52 -15.21 -5.58
C ASN A 277 -2.81 -14.42 -4.30
N THR A 278 -3.71 -13.45 -4.38
CA THR A 278 -4.10 -12.63 -3.23
C THR A 278 -5.16 -13.32 -2.36
N GLN A 279 -5.10 -13.10 -1.04
CA GLN A 279 -6.12 -13.57 -0.10
C GLN A 279 -7.52 -13.05 -0.46
N THR A 280 -8.55 -13.85 -0.15
CA THR A 280 -9.98 -13.49 -0.33
C THR A 280 -10.49 -12.73 0.89
N GLY A 281 -11.28 -11.69 0.69
CA GLY A 281 -11.96 -10.98 1.76
C GLY A 281 -12.21 -9.50 1.48
N PRO A 282 -12.82 -8.78 2.44
CA PRO A 282 -13.05 -7.35 2.32
C PRO A 282 -11.71 -6.58 2.27
N ALA A 283 -11.61 -5.65 1.33
CA ALA A 283 -10.43 -4.81 1.18
C ALA A 283 -10.80 -3.39 0.71
N ILE A 284 -9.79 -2.52 0.63
CA ILE A 284 -9.91 -1.20 0.04
C ILE A 284 -8.76 -0.96 -0.94
N VAL A 285 -9.03 -0.18 -1.98
CA VAL A 285 -8.00 0.47 -2.79
C VAL A 285 -8.08 1.97 -2.56
N ALA A 286 -6.93 2.60 -2.33
CA ALA A 286 -6.84 4.02 -1.99
C ALA A 286 -5.84 4.74 -2.90
N SER A 287 -6.20 5.93 -3.37
CA SER A 287 -5.36 6.76 -4.23
C SER A 287 -5.32 8.20 -3.73
N LEU A 288 -4.12 8.74 -3.54
CA LEU A 288 -3.89 10.14 -3.19
C LEU A 288 -3.48 10.92 -4.44
N ILE A 289 -4.36 11.78 -4.92
CA ILE A 289 -4.11 12.59 -6.11
C ILE A 289 -3.89 14.06 -5.75
N ASP A 290 -3.08 14.73 -6.56
CA ASP A 290 -2.90 16.16 -6.55
C ASP A 290 -3.81 16.79 -7.60
N LEU A 291 -4.62 17.78 -7.21
CA LEU A 291 -5.49 18.53 -8.12
C LEU A 291 -4.92 19.93 -8.43
N GLY A 292 -3.70 20.21 -7.98
CA GLY A 292 -3.02 21.50 -8.07
C GLY A 292 -3.30 22.37 -6.85
N ASP A 293 -4.57 22.66 -6.55
CA ASP A 293 -4.96 23.53 -5.44
C ASP A 293 -5.08 22.80 -4.08
N ARG A 294 -5.29 21.49 -4.12
CA ARG A 294 -5.41 20.61 -2.95
C ARG A 294 -5.24 19.14 -3.35
N TYR A 295 -5.01 18.31 -2.34
CA TYR A 295 -5.05 16.86 -2.50
C TYR A 295 -6.48 16.31 -2.44
N ARG A 296 -6.69 15.12 -3.02
CA ARG A 296 -7.90 14.30 -2.82
C ARG A 296 -7.51 12.84 -2.53
N LEU A 297 -8.11 12.22 -1.52
CA LEU A 297 -7.96 10.79 -1.23
C LEU A 297 -9.20 10.06 -1.74
N LEU A 298 -9.05 9.18 -2.72
CA LEU A 298 -10.14 8.33 -3.20
C LEU A 298 -9.99 6.97 -2.53
N VAL A 299 -11.10 6.44 -2.00
CA VAL A 299 -11.11 5.10 -1.40
C VAL A 299 -12.29 4.33 -1.98
N ASN A 300 -12.01 3.16 -2.55
CA ASN A 300 -13.03 2.23 -3.02
C ASN A 300 -13.02 0.97 -2.15
N CYS A 301 -14.19 0.58 -1.65
CA CYS A 301 -14.37 -0.69 -0.97
C CYS A 301 -14.55 -1.80 -2.01
N ILE A 302 -13.79 -2.87 -1.83
CA ILE A 302 -13.75 -4.00 -2.75
C ILE A 302 -13.82 -5.31 -1.96
N ASP A 303 -14.18 -6.38 -2.65
CA ASP A 303 -14.11 -7.73 -2.11
C ASP A 303 -13.17 -8.54 -3.00
N THR A 304 -12.00 -8.92 -2.48
CA THR A 304 -11.09 -9.81 -3.20
C THR A 304 -11.67 -11.20 -3.25
N VAL A 305 -11.54 -11.86 -4.40
CA VAL A 305 -12.12 -13.17 -4.70
C VAL A 305 -11.03 -14.12 -5.19
N LYS A 306 -11.25 -15.42 -4.99
CA LYS A 306 -10.39 -16.46 -5.55
C LYS A 306 -10.45 -16.42 -7.08
N THR A 307 -9.31 -16.65 -7.73
CA THR A 307 -9.24 -16.84 -9.18
C THR A 307 -10.03 -18.08 -9.59
N PRO A 308 -10.97 -17.98 -10.57
CA PRO A 308 -11.81 -19.12 -10.98
C PRO A 308 -11.03 -20.16 -11.79
N HIS A 309 -9.90 -19.76 -12.39
CA HIS A 309 -9.04 -20.60 -13.21
C HIS A 309 -7.57 -20.36 -12.86
N SER A 310 -6.72 -21.35 -13.14
CA SER A 310 -5.28 -21.18 -13.07
C SER A 310 -4.79 -20.17 -14.13
N LEU A 311 -3.72 -19.45 -13.81
CA LEU A 311 -3.13 -18.42 -14.67
C LEU A 311 -1.70 -18.81 -15.09
N PRO A 312 -1.49 -19.95 -15.79
CA PRO A 312 -0.16 -20.54 -15.97
C PRO A 312 0.79 -19.71 -16.84
N LYS A 313 0.26 -18.76 -17.62
CA LYS A 313 1.04 -17.86 -18.49
C LYS A 313 1.15 -16.44 -17.91
N LEU A 314 0.57 -16.18 -16.74
CA LEU A 314 0.71 -14.89 -16.08
C LEU A 314 2.01 -14.88 -15.28
N PRO A 315 3.00 -14.05 -15.65
CA PRO A 315 4.36 -14.17 -15.11
C PRO A 315 4.56 -13.34 -13.82
N VAL A 316 3.45 -12.90 -13.21
CA VAL A 316 3.40 -11.97 -12.08
C VAL A 316 2.31 -12.39 -11.09
N ALA A 317 2.45 -11.94 -9.84
CA ALA A 317 1.41 -12.10 -8.84
C ALA A 317 0.15 -11.30 -9.19
N ASN A 318 -1.01 -11.72 -8.67
CA ASN A 318 -2.29 -11.09 -8.99
C ASN A 318 -3.18 -10.88 -7.77
N ALA A 319 -4.02 -9.86 -7.87
CA ALA A 319 -5.18 -9.65 -7.01
C ALA A 319 -6.44 -9.59 -7.88
N LEU A 320 -7.48 -10.35 -7.53
CA LEU A 320 -8.75 -10.35 -8.25
C LEU A 320 -9.83 -9.85 -7.31
N TRP A 321 -10.63 -8.86 -7.71
CA TRP A 321 -11.68 -8.32 -6.85
C TRP A 321 -12.93 -7.88 -7.58
N ARG A 322 -14.02 -7.81 -6.82
CA ARG A 322 -15.27 -7.13 -7.18
C ARG A 322 -15.30 -5.76 -6.55
N SER A 323 -15.78 -4.78 -7.30
CA SER A 323 -16.10 -3.47 -6.74
C SER A 323 -17.47 -3.51 -6.06
N ALA A 324 -17.61 -2.93 -4.87
CA ALA A 324 -18.86 -2.95 -4.10
C ALA A 324 -20.07 -2.34 -4.83
N ARG A 325 -19.87 -1.64 -5.96
CA ARG A 325 -20.93 -1.01 -6.78
C ARG A 325 -21.18 -1.65 -8.16
N ALA A 326 -20.60 -2.81 -8.46
CA ALA A 326 -20.75 -3.46 -9.77
C ALA A 326 -22.20 -3.88 -10.13
N SER A 327 -23.19 -3.72 -9.25
CA SER A 327 -24.57 -4.18 -9.48
C SER A 327 -25.53 -3.19 -10.16
N ALA A 328 -25.14 -1.96 -10.54
CA ALA A 328 -26.12 -1.04 -11.17
C ALA A 328 -25.57 0.01 -12.16
N THR A 329 -24.28 0.33 -12.16
CA THR A 329 -23.71 1.32 -13.10
C THR A 329 -22.31 0.86 -13.46
N GLY A 330 -21.96 0.95 -14.75
CA GLY A 330 -20.63 0.56 -15.25
C GLY A 330 -19.49 1.32 -14.56
N SER A 331 -18.28 1.10 -15.04
CA SER A 331 -17.00 1.62 -14.52
C SER A 331 -16.90 3.11 -14.12
N ALA A 332 -17.90 3.93 -14.45
CA ALA A 332 -17.95 5.37 -14.23
C ALA A 332 -18.02 5.81 -12.76
N ASP A 333 -18.51 4.97 -11.84
CA ASP A 333 -18.85 5.42 -10.46
C ASP A 333 -18.05 4.68 -9.36
N ARG A 334 -16.78 4.34 -9.66
CA ARG A 334 -15.90 3.51 -8.81
C ARG A 334 -15.30 4.20 -7.59
N PHE A 335 -15.35 5.54 -7.49
CA PHE A 335 -14.60 6.24 -6.44
C PHE A 335 -15.50 7.10 -5.54
N ARG A 336 -15.46 6.85 -4.22
CA ARG A 336 -15.89 7.86 -3.23
C ARG A 336 -14.72 8.80 -2.98
N SER A 337 -14.93 10.10 -3.22
CA SER A 337 -13.98 11.12 -2.80
C SER A 337 -14.04 11.26 -1.27
N VAL A 338 -12.96 10.93 -0.59
CA VAL A 338 -12.71 11.32 0.79
C VAL A 338 -11.87 12.60 0.74
N ASP A 339 -12.38 13.68 1.31
CA ASP A 339 -11.62 14.91 1.42
C ASP A 339 -10.42 14.65 2.38
N PRO A 340 -9.15 14.73 1.93
CA PRO A 340 -7.99 14.40 2.75
C PRO A 340 -7.74 15.43 3.84
N CYS A 341 -8.41 16.60 3.77
CA CYS A 341 -8.51 17.53 4.88
C CYS A 341 -9.49 17.05 5.97
N ARG A 342 -10.23 15.96 5.78
CA ARG A 342 -11.22 15.40 6.71
C ARG A 342 -10.93 13.93 6.99
N TRP A 343 -9.85 13.65 7.71
CA TRP A 343 -9.63 12.38 8.41
C TRP A 343 -10.71 12.22 9.51
N ARG A 344 -11.89 11.71 9.14
CA ARG A 344 -12.99 11.42 10.07
C ARG A 344 -12.94 9.95 10.49
N ALA A 345 -12.75 9.68 11.78
CA ALA A 345 -13.01 8.38 12.39
C ALA A 345 -14.41 8.35 13.03
N PRO A 346 -15.14 7.22 12.96
CA PRO A 346 -15.41 6.45 11.76
C PRO A 346 -16.88 6.61 11.34
N TYR A 347 -17.14 6.67 10.03
CA TYR A 347 -18.37 6.11 9.50
C TYR A 347 -18.31 4.59 9.73
N ARG A 348 -19.39 4.01 10.28
CA ARG A 348 -19.55 2.55 10.40
C ARG A 348 -19.18 1.90 9.06
N LEU A 349 -18.21 1.00 9.07
CA LEU A 349 -18.25 -0.17 8.21
C LEU A 349 -19.38 -1.04 8.78
N GLN A 350 -20.60 -0.85 8.28
CA GLN A 350 -21.66 -1.80 8.55
C GLN A 350 -21.30 -3.11 7.82
N PRO A 351 -21.41 -4.28 8.46
CA PRO A 351 -21.35 -5.54 7.74
C PRO A 351 -22.50 -5.57 6.73
N CYS A 352 -22.19 -5.84 5.46
CA CYS A 352 -23.20 -6.21 4.48
C CYS A 352 -23.80 -7.55 4.92
N ALA A 353 -24.96 -7.51 5.60
CA ALA A 353 -25.72 -8.71 5.92
C ALA A 353 -27.22 -8.51 5.61
N GLU A 354 -27.67 -9.43 4.76
CA GLU A 354 -29.02 -9.94 4.48
C GLU A 354 -30.05 -9.09 3.68
N PRO A 355 -30.66 -9.69 2.65
CA PRO A 355 -31.77 -9.07 1.93
C PRO A 355 -33.01 -9.05 2.84
N GLN A 356 -33.53 -7.86 3.12
CA GLN A 356 -34.83 -7.71 3.74
C GLN A 356 -35.89 -8.41 2.90
N ARG A 357 -36.45 -9.51 3.43
CA ARG A 357 -37.67 -10.11 2.92
C ARG A 357 -38.79 -9.07 3.05
N TYR A 358 -39.33 -8.63 1.93
CA TYR A 358 -40.60 -7.89 1.90
C TYR A 358 -41.71 -8.83 2.40
N ALA A 359 -42.28 -8.52 3.57
CA ALA A 359 -43.55 -9.09 4.00
C ALA A 359 -44.70 -8.31 3.29
N PRO A 360 -45.66 -8.99 2.65
CA PRO A 360 -46.79 -8.29 2.04
C PRO A 360 -47.74 -7.77 3.13
N VAL A 361 -47.98 -6.47 3.10
CA VAL A 361 -49.01 -5.80 3.89
C VAL A 361 -50.38 -6.31 3.41
N ARG A 362 -51.09 -7.05 4.28
CA ARG A 362 -52.52 -7.33 4.10
C ARG A 362 -53.27 -6.01 4.11
N ARG A 363 -53.97 -5.70 3.01
CA ARG A 363 -55.05 -4.71 3.00
C ARG A 363 -56.34 -5.43 3.42
N ASP A 364 -56.82 -5.12 4.61
CA ASP A 364 -58.22 -5.30 4.94
C ASP A 364 -59.04 -4.30 4.11
N ALA A 365 -59.92 -4.83 3.26
CA ALA A 365 -61.08 -4.12 2.75
C ALA A 365 -62.25 -5.09 2.80
N ARG A 366 -63.28 -4.69 3.57
CA ARG A 366 -64.53 -5.41 3.78
C ARG A 366 -65.30 -5.51 2.46
N HIS A 367 -65.85 -6.69 2.18
CA HIS A 367 -67.28 -6.89 1.96
C HIS A 367 -67.67 -8.35 2.24
#